data_AF-A0A355XVB7-F1
#
_entry.id   AF-A0A355XVB7-F1
#
_cell.length_a   1.000
_cell.length_b   1.000
_cell.length_c   1.000
_cell.angle_alpha   90.00
_cell.angle_beta   90.00
_cell.angle_gamma   90.00
#
_symmetry.space_group_name_H-M   'P 1'
#
loop_
_entity.id
_entity.type
_entity.pdbx_description
1 polymer ?
#
loop_
_entity_poly.entity_id
_entity_poly.type
_entity_poly.pdbx_seq_one_letter_code
_entity_poly.pdbx_strand_id
1 'polypeptide(L)'
;HQHIVETHGDYPDAMRTVARREGVPVIELHDMTRTFFETLGYEGSTQALVHYPANSFPGQTQALADNTHFNPYGAYEVAKMVVMGIKQLGLPVASHLRHNWRDFDPSKPDAPEAFTWYPAPIYETAKPDGN
;
A
#
# COMPACT_ATOMS: atom_id res chain seq x y z
N HIS A 1 -18.66 -4.87 -10.47
CA HIS A 1 -17.38 -5.41 -10.00
C HIS A 1 -16.89 -4.57 -8.81
N GLN A 2 -17.39 -4.80 -7.60
CA GLN A 2 -17.07 -3.96 -6.42
C GLN A 2 -16.31 -4.70 -5.31
N HIS A 3 -16.08 -6.01 -5.45
CA HIS A 3 -15.41 -6.81 -4.42
C HIS A 3 -14.21 -7.54 -5.00
N ILE A 4 -13.13 -7.55 -4.23
CA ILE A 4 -11.90 -8.25 -4.58
C ILE A 4 -12.13 -9.76 -4.47
N VAL A 5 -11.65 -10.50 -5.47
CA VAL A 5 -11.57 -11.96 -5.40
C VAL A 5 -10.31 -12.31 -4.64
N GLU A 6 -10.43 -13.06 -3.56
CA GLU A 6 -9.25 -13.40 -2.77
C GLU A 6 -8.36 -14.43 -3.44
N THR A 7 -7.12 -14.02 -3.71
CA THR A 7 -6.10 -14.83 -4.37
C THR A 7 -4.98 -15.25 -3.42
N HIS A 8 -4.93 -14.67 -2.21
CA HIS A 8 -3.90 -14.96 -1.21
C HIS A 8 -4.12 -16.29 -0.45
N GLY A 9 -5.25 -16.95 -0.66
CA GLY A 9 -5.57 -18.23 -0.01
C GLY A 9 -5.41 -18.16 1.51
N ASP A 10 -4.68 -19.14 2.06
CA ASP A 10 -4.50 -19.28 3.51
C ASP A 10 -3.43 -18.35 4.11
N TYR A 11 -2.71 -17.55 3.29
CA TYR A 11 -1.60 -16.73 3.79
C TYR A 11 -2.00 -15.72 4.88
N PRO A 12 -3.12 -14.98 4.79
CA PRO A 12 -3.55 -14.09 5.87
C PRO A 12 -3.78 -14.84 7.20
N ASP A 13 -4.38 -16.02 7.13
CA ASP A 13 -4.64 -16.84 8.33
C ASP A 13 -3.37 -17.50 8.88
N ALA A 14 -2.42 -17.85 8.02
CA ALA A 14 -1.10 -18.31 8.42
C ALA A 14 -0.36 -17.22 9.21
N MET A 15 -0.41 -15.97 8.75
CA MET A 15 0.20 -14.82 9.46
C MET A 15 -0.40 -14.63 10.85
N ARG A 16 -1.73 -14.65 10.97
CA ARG A 16 -2.43 -14.58 12.26
C ARG A 16 -2.06 -15.74 13.19
N THR A 17 -1.91 -16.94 12.63
CA THR A 17 -1.55 -18.15 13.39
C THR A 17 -0.13 -18.07 13.93
N VAL A 18 0.85 -17.65 13.11
CA VAL A 18 2.23 -17.45 13.56
C VAL A 18 2.28 -16.41 14.67
N ALA A 19 1.58 -15.29 14.51
CA ALA A 19 1.61 -14.25 15.52
C ALA A 19 1.00 -14.67 16.86
N ARG A 20 -0.11 -15.43 16.85
CA ARG A 20 -0.65 -16.06 18.06
C ARG A 20 0.34 -17.02 18.71
N ARG A 21 1.04 -17.83 17.91
CA ARG A 21 2.04 -18.80 18.40
C ARG A 21 3.22 -18.09 19.08
N GLU A 22 3.71 -17.02 18.47
CA GLU A 22 4.87 -16.26 18.96
C GLU A 22 4.50 -15.18 19.99
N GLY A 23 3.20 -14.94 20.24
CA GLY A 23 2.75 -13.90 21.16
C GLY A 23 3.07 -12.48 20.69
N VAL A 24 3.11 -12.24 19.38
CA VAL A 24 3.41 -10.93 18.78
C VAL A 24 2.17 -10.30 18.14
N PRO A 25 2.08 -8.97 18.10
CA PRO A 25 0.95 -8.28 17.47
C PRO A 25 0.95 -8.41 15.94
N VAL A 26 -0.24 -8.41 15.33
CA VAL A 26 -0.43 -8.36 13.86
C VAL A 26 -1.13 -7.06 13.51
N ILE A 27 -0.56 -6.32 12.57
CA ILE A 27 -1.29 -5.26 11.87
C ILE A 27 -2.06 -5.95 10.74
N GLU A 28 -3.39 -5.87 10.78
CA GLU A 28 -4.30 -6.47 9.78
C GLU A 28 -4.28 -5.68 8.47
N LEU A 29 -3.09 -5.56 7.87
CA LEU A 29 -2.85 -4.76 6.67
C LEU A 29 -3.60 -5.33 5.46
N HIS A 30 -3.79 -6.66 5.41
CA HIS A 30 -4.56 -7.35 4.37
C HIS A 30 -5.98 -6.81 4.24
N ASP A 31 -6.70 -6.66 5.36
CA ASP A 31 -8.08 -6.17 5.35
C ASP A 31 -8.14 -4.65 5.08
N MET A 32 -7.14 -3.90 5.57
CA MET A 32 -7.02 -2.46 5.30
C MET A 32 -6.76 -2.18 3.82
N THR A 33 -5.86 -2.91 3.17
CA THR A 33 -5.59 -2.75 1.73
C THR A 33 -6.73 -3.27 0.87
N ARG A 34 -7.43 -4.34 1.29
CA ARG A 34 -8.68 -4.75 0.63
C ARG A 34 -9.68 -3.59 0.61
N THR A 35 -9.94 -2.97 1.76
CA THR A 35 -10.85 -1.82 1.87
C THR A 35 -10.43 -0.67 0.96
N PHE A 36 -9.13 -0.36 0.93
CA PHE A 36 -8.56 0.68 0.07
C PHE A 36 -8.76 0.41 -1.42
N PHE A 37 -8.40 -0.79 -1.88
CA PHE A 37 -8.53 -1.15 -3.30
C PHE A 37 -9.98 -1.31 -3.74
N GLU A 38 -10.87 -1.82 -2.88
CA GLU A 38 -12.32 -1.84 -3.16
C GLU A 38 -12.90 -0.42 -3.25
N THR A 39 -12.40 0.51 -2.42
CA THR A 39 -12.81 1.92 -2.45
C THR A 39 -12.35 2.62 -3.72
N LEU A 40 -11.12 2.37 -4.16
CA LEU A 40 -10.60 2.91 -5.43
C LEU A 40 -11.28 2.30 -6.66
N GLY A 41 -11.73 1.05 -6.55
CA GLY A 41 -12.26 0.28 -7.66
C GLY A 41 -11.19 -0.12 -8.68
N TYR A 42 -11.60 -0.84 -9.73
CA TYR A 42 -10.67 -1.43 -10.70
C TYR A 42 -9.80 -0.38 -11.39
N GLU A 43 -10.40 0.64 -12.00
CA GLU A 43 -9.65 1.67 -12.73
C GLU A 43 -8.82 2.54 -11.78
N GLY A 44 -9.40 2.98 -10.66
CA GLY A 44 -8.72 3.82 -9.66
C GLY A 44 -7.54 3.11 -8.98
N SER A 45 -7.58 1.78 -8.85
CA SER A 45 -6.47 1.02 -8.25
C SER A 45 -5.14 1.19 -8.98
N THR A 46 -5.18 1.42 -10.30
CA THR A 46 -3.98 1.65 -11.11
C THR A 46 -3.23 2.91 -10.70
N GLN A 47 -3.90 3.89 -10.09
CA GLN A 47 -3.27 5.10 -9.57
C GLN A 47 -2.40 4.84 -8.34
N ALA A 48 -2.57 3.70 -7.66
CA ALA A 48 -1.76 3.29 -6.50
C ALA A 48 -0.66 2.27 -6.84
N LEU A 49 -0.66 1.75 -8.08
CA LEU A 49 0.24 0.71 -8.54
C LEU A 49 1.24 1.26 -9.57
N VAL A 50 2.27 0.46 -9.90
CA VAL A 50 3.30 0.83 -10.88
C VAL A 50 2.72 0.73 -12.30
N HIS A 51 1.94 1.75 -12.65
CA HIS A 51 1.36 1.97 -13.97
C HIS A 51 1.89 3.29 -14.52
N TYR A 52 2.76 3.21 -15.54
CA TYR A 52 3.43 4.36 -16.11
C TYR A 52 3.45 4.28 -17.64
N PRO A 53 3.09 5.36 -18.36
CA PRO A 53 3.26 5.42 -19.80
C PRO A 53 4.72 5.17 -20.23
N ALA A 54 4.92 4.74 -21.48
CA ALA A 54 6.24 4.68 -22.08
C ALA A 54 6.97 6.03 -21.96
N ASN A 55 8.26 5.98 -21.64
CA ASN A 55 9.16 7.13 -21.45
C ASN A 55 8.84 8.00 -20.24
N SER A 56 8.15 7.48 -19.23
CA SER A 56 8.01 8.14 -17.92
C SER A 56 9.37 8.22 -17.19
N PHE A 57 10.24 7.23 -17.41
CA PHE A 57 11.60 7.20 -16.88
C PHE A 57 12.64 7.08 -18.00
N PRO A 58 13.87 7.59 -17.81
CA PRO A 58 14.94 7.43 -18.80
C PRO A 58 15.19 5.95 -19.14
N GLY A 59 15.21 5.62 -20.42
CA GLY A 59 15.47 4.25 -20.91
C GLY A 59 14.27 3.30 -20.86
N GLN A 60 13.12 3.71 -20.31
CA GLN A 60 11.90 2.91 -20.28
C GLN A 60 11.05 3.14 -21.53
N THR A 61 11.25 2.34 -22.58
CA THR A 61 10.57 2.51 -23.88
C THR A 61 9.19 1.86 -23.99
N GLN A 62 8.84 0.98 -23.04
CA GLN A 62 7.54 0.29 -22.98
C GLN A 62 6.77 0.74 -21.75
N ALA A 63 5.44 0.84 -21.84
CA ALA A 63 4.61 1.15 -20.67
C ALA A 63 4.79 0.09 -19.57
N LEU A 64 4.74 0.54 -18.31
CA LEU A 64 4.68 -0.31 -17.14
C LEU A 64 3.21 -0.47 -16.74
N ALA A 65 2.79 -1.71 -16.49
CA ALA A 65 1.44 -2.07 -16.04
C ALA A 65 1.54 -3.21 -15.02
N ASP A 66 2.15 -2.89 -13.88
CA ASP A 66 2.40 -3.83 -12.80
C ASP A 66 1.29 -3.70 -11.73
N ASN A 67 0.59 -4.79 -11.46
CA ASN A 67 -0.53 -4.84 -10.52
C ASN A 67 -0.13 -5.30 -9.10
N THR A 68 1.17 -5.48 -8.85
CA THR A 68 1.71 -5.92 -7.57
C THR A 68 2.41 -4.78 -6.85
N HIS A 69 3.31 -4.09 -7.54
CA HIS A 69 4.16 -3.09 -6.91
C HIS A 69 3.42 -1.76 -6.73
N PHE A 70 3.48 -1.18 -5.53
CA PHE A 70 2.94 0.15 -5.29
C PHE A 70 3.83 1.23 -5.89
N ASN A 71 3.21 2.28 -6.41
CA ASN A 71 3.91 3.52 -6.71
C ASN A 71 4.03 4.39 -5.43
N PRO A 72 4.69 5.56 -5.46
CA PRO A 72 4.85 6.38 -4.27
C PRO A 72 3.54 6.77 -3.57
N TYR A 73 2.46 7.03 -4.32
CA TYR A 73 1.15 7.32 -3.74
C TYR A 73 0.61 6.09 -2.99
N GLY A 74 0.51 4.94 -3.67
CA GLY A 74 0.02 3.71 -3.03
C GLY A 74 0.86 3.28 -1.83
N ALA A 75 2.18 3.39 -1.92
CA ALA A 75 3.09 3.10 -0.81
C ALA A 75 2.87 4.04 0.38
N TYR A 76 2.58 5.32 0.13
CA TYR A 76 2.27 6.29 1.17
C TYR A 76 0.92 5.99 1.85
N GLU A 77 -0.12 5.66 1.07
CA GLU A 77 -1.42 5.23 1.62
C GLU A 77 -1.27 4.00 2.52
N VAL A 78 -0.54 2.97 2.04
CA VAL A 78 -0.27 1.75 2.81
C VAL A 78 0.56 2.04 4.07
N ALA A 79 1.54 2.93 4.00
CA ALA A 79 2.30 3.36 5.18
C ALA A 79 1.40 4.03 6.24
N LYS A 80 0.39 4.81 5.82
CA LYS A 80 -0.60 5.37 6.74
C LYS A 80 -1.45 4.27 7.40
N MET A 81 -1.83 3.23 6.67
CA MET A 81 -2.53 2.06 7.24
C MET A 81 -1.68 1.36 8.31
N VAL A 82 -0.36 1.22 8.08
CA VAL A 82 0.57 0.69 9.09
C VAL A 82 0.56 1.55 10.36
N VAL A 83 0.59 2.88 10.22
CA VAL A 83 0.49 3.81 11.38
C VAL A 83 -0.84 3.61 12.12
N MET A 84 -1.95 3.45 11.40
CA MET A 84 -3.25 3.18 12.03
C MET A 84 -3.26 1.84 12.78
N GLY A 85 -2.67 0.79 12.21
CA GLY A 85 -2.48 -0.49 12.90
C GLY A 85 -1.65 -0.38 14.18
N ILE A 86 -0.53 0.34 14.12
CA ILE A 86 0.31 0.66 15.28
C ILE A 86 -0.51 1.33 16.39
N LYS A 87 -1.36 2.31 16.04
CA LYS A 87 -2.24 3.01 16.99
C LYS A 87 -3.31 2.10 17.57
N GLN A 88 -4.00 1.32 16.74
CA GLN A 88 -5.08 0.41 17.15
C GLN A 88 -4.58 -0.66 18.13
N LEU A 89 -3.35 -1.14 17.93
CA LEU A 89 -2.70 -2.12 18.79
C LEU A 89 -2.07 -1.49 20.05
N GLY A 90 -2.12 -0.16 20.20
CA GLY A 90 -1.56 0.54 21.35
C GLY A 90 -0.04 0.39 21.48
N LEU A 91 0.68 0.24 20.37
CA LEU A 91 2.12 -0.01 20.40
C LEU A 91 2.90 1.23 20.89
N PRO A 92 3.96 1.07 21.71
CA PRO A 92 4.70 2.19 22.29
C PRO A 92 5.24 3.20 21.26
N VAL A 93 5.58 2.73 20.05
CA VAL A 93 6.10 3.57 18.97
C VAL A 93 5.11 4.63 18.49
N ALA A 94 3.80 4.45 18.75
CA ALA A 94 2.77 5.45 18.47
C ALA A 94 3.05 6.80 19.18
N SER A 95 3.77 6.78 20.32
CA SER A 95 4.16 8.00 21.05
C SER A 95 5.18 8.87 20.31
N HIS A 96 5.83 8.35 19.27
CA HIS A 96 6.81 9.05 18.45
C HIS A 96 6.25 9.59 17.14
N LEU A 97 4.94 9.48 16.92
CA LEU A 97 4.30 10.08 15.75
C LEU A 97 4.48 11.60 15.79
N ARG A 98 4.68 12.19 14.59
CA ARG A 98 4.80 13.65 14.47
C ARG A 98 3.53 14.31 14.98
N HIS A 99 3.67 15.45 15.65
CA HIS A 99 2.54 16.21 16.22
C HIS A 99 1.48 16.62 15.19
N ASN A 100 1.86 16.72 13.91
CA ASN A 100 0.97 17.08 12.81
C ASN A 100 0.40 15.86 12.06
N TRP A 101 0.60 14.65 12.58
CA TRP A 101 -0.02 13.44 12.04
C TRP A 101 -1.55 13.56 12.02
N ARG A 102 -2.17 13.05 10.95
CA ARG A 102 -3.62 12.97 10.80
C ARG A 102 -3.99 11.51 10.57
N ASP A 103 -5.01 11.05 11.29
CA ASP A 103 -5.50 9.68 11.15
C ASP A 103 -6.04 9.43 9.75
N PHE A 104 -5.94 8.17 9.34
CA PHE A 104 -6.21 7.73 7.99
C PHE A 104 -7.33 6.68 7.98
N ASP A 105 -8.18 6.74 6.96
CA ASP A 105 -9.28 5.82 6.75
C ASP A 105 -9.15 5.23 5.33
N PRO A 106 -8.89 3.91 5.17
CA PRO A 106 -8.74 3.30 3.85
C PRO A 106 -10.03 3.36 3.01
N SER A 107 -11.20 3.61 3.62
CA SER A 107 -12.45 3.86 2.89
C SER A 107 -12.59 5.29 2.35
N LYS A 108 -11.63 6.17 2.67
CA LYS A 108 -11.55 7.57 2.24
C LYS A 108 -10.09 7.93 1.95
N PRO A 109 -9.48 7.33 0.91
CA PRO A 109 -8.10 7.59 0.57
C PRO A 109 -7.86 9.06 0.21
N ASP A 110 -6.62 9.52 0.34
CA ASP A 110 -6.26 10.87 -0.08
C ASP A 110 -6.43 11.01 -1.61
N ALA A 111 -6.77 12.20 -2.09
CA ALA A 111 -6.87 12.43 -3.53
C ALA A 111 -5.48 12.28 -4.20
N PRO A 112 -5.31 11.39 -5.20
CA PRO A 112 -4.02 11.22 -5.88
C PRO A 112 -3.49 12.52 -6.48
N GLU A 113 -4.37 13.42 -6.92
CA GLU A 113 -4.02 14.71 -7.52
C GLU A 113 -3.44 15.71 -6.51
N ALA A 114 -3.74 15.52 -5.22
CA ALA A 114 -3.18 16.32 -4.13
C ALA A 114 -1.86 15.74 -3.59
N PHE A 115 -1.52 14.51 -3.95
CA PHE A 115 -0.29 13.85 -3.51
C PHE A 115 0.91 14.39 -4.27
N THR A 116 1.92 14.85 -3.52
CA THR A 116 3.17 15.36 -4.09
C THR A 116 4.34 14.49 -3.64
N TRP A 117 5.03 13.89 -4.61
CA TRP A 117 6.27 13.14 -4.38
C TRP A 117 7.37 13.68 -5.27
N TYR A 118 8.48 14.09 -4.66
CA TYR A 118 9.65 14.52 -5.41
C TYR A 118 10.46 13.29 -5.83
N PRO A 119 10.67 13.05 -7.14
CA PRO A 119 11.40 11.87 -7.58
C PRO A 119 12.86 11.93 -7.12
N ALA A 120 13.39 10.79 -6.72
CA ALA A 120 14.81 10.64 -6.47
C ALA A 120 15.57 10.75 -7.81
N PRO A 121 16.81 11.26 -7.83
CA PRO A 121 17.61 11.35 -9.07
C PRO A 121 18.06 9.97 -9.60
N ILE A 122 17.83 8.90 -8.82
CA ILE A 122 18.20 7.52 -9.13
C ILE A 122 16.92 6.78 -9.52
N TYR A 123 16.96 6.11 -10.66
CA TYR A 123 15.86 5.34 -11.20
C TYR A 123 16.38 3.97 -11.63
N GLU A 124 15.64 2.93 -11.27
CA GLU A 124 15.86 1.58 -11.76
C GLU A 124 14.57 1.14 -12.47
N THR A 125 14.70 0.76 -13.74
CA THR A 125 13.54 0.39 -14.58
C THR A 125 13.35 -1.12 -14.67
N ALA A 126 14.26 -1.90 -14.07
CA ALA A 126 14.09 -3.34 -13.94
C ALA A 126 12.99 -3.61 -12.90
N LYS A 127 11.99 -4.44 -13.27
CA LYS A 127 10.99 -4.91 -12.30
C LYS A 127 11.75 -5.74 -11.23
N PRO A 128 11.63 -5.41 -9.94
CA PRO A 128 12.26 -6.20 -8.89
C PRO A 128 11.60 -7.57 -8.75
N ASP A 129 12.33 -8.52 -8.18
CA ASP A 129 11.80 -9.85 -7.89
C ASP A 129 10.68 -9.77 -6.85
N GLY A 130 9.51 -10.33 -7.21
CA GLY A 130 8.29 -10.25 -6.42
C GLY A 130 7.08 -10.41 -7.34
N ASN A 131 6.18 -11.33 -7.01
CA ASN A 131 5.09 -11.81 -7.88
C ASN A 131 4.18 -10.68 -8.38
#